data_AF-A0A1N7LTY4-F1
#
_entry.id   AF-A0A1N7LTY4-F1
#
_cell.length_a   1.000
_cell.length_b   1.000
_cell.length_c   1.000
_cell.angle_alpha   90.00
_cell.angle_beta   90.00
_cell.angle_gamma   90.00
#
_symmetry.space_group_name_H-M   'P 1'
#
loop_
_entity.id
_entity.type
_entity.pdbx_description
1 polymer ?
#
loop_
_entity_poly.entity_id
_entity_poly.type
_entity_poly.pdbx_seq_one_letter_code
_entity_poly.pdbx_strand_id
1 'polypeptide(L)'
;MAKDFDLIQTDRIIEMAWEDRTPFEAIEFQFGITESEVIELMRRELKPSSFRLWRKRVNSGVSQKHLMKRNHEIDRFKCSRQRTISLNKISKR
;
A
#
# COMPACT_ATOMS: atom_id res chain seq x y z
N MET A 1 18.70 -8.51 -0.21
CA MET A 1 19.24 -7.39 -1.02
C MET A 1 18.27 -6.24 -0.91
N ALA A 2 18.73 -5.03 -0.62
CA ALA A 2 17.85 -3.86 -0.64
C ALA A 2 17.40 -3.64 -2.09
N LYS A 3 16.09 -3.69 -2.34
CA LYS A 3 15.53 -3.24 -3.62
C LYS A 3 15.56 -1.71 -3.59
N ASP A 4 16.41 -1.13 -4.42
CA ASP A 4 16.47 0.31 -4.57
C ASP A 4 15.33 0.77 -5.48
N PHE A 5 14.40 1.51 -4.90
CA PHE A 5 13.29 2.14 -5.60
C PHE A 5 13.65 3.59 -5.91
N ASP A 6 13.26 4.06 -7.08
CA ASP A 6 13.32 5.49 -7.38
C ASP A 6 12.42 6.29 -6.40
N LEU A 7 12.66 7.59 -6.24
CA LEU A 7 11.89 8.45 -5.36
C LEU A 7 10.39 8.39 -5.67
N ILE A 8 10.04 8.37 -6.96
CA ILE A 8 8.65 8.27 -7.42
C ILE A 8 8.03 6.92 -7.01
N GLN A 9 8.79 5.83 -7.11
CA GLN A 9 8.32 4.51 -6.72
C GLN A 9 8.17 4.38 -5.20
N THR A 10 9.11 4.96 -4.44
CA THR A 10 9.06 4.99 -2.98
C THR A 10 7.84 5.76 -2.49
N ASP A 11 7.62 6.97 -3.02
CA ASP A 11 6.44 7.78 -2.70
C ASP A 11 5.15 7.02 -3.04
N ARG A 12 5.14 6.33 -4.19
CA ARG A 12 4.00 5.51 -4.60
C ARG A 12 3.73 4.33 -3.68
N ILE A 13 4.77 3.62 -3.23
CA ILE A 13 4.63 2.53 -2.26
C ILE A 13 4.09 3.08 -0.93
N ILE A 14 4.58 4.24 -0.48
CA ILE A 14 4.09 4.90 0.75
C ILE A 14 2.61 5.28 0.61
N GLU A 15 2.20 5.89 -0.51
CA GLU A 15 0.80 6.23 -0.78
C GLU A 15 -0.11 5.00 -0.70
N MET A 16 0.26 3.93 -1.40
CA MET A 16 -0.49 2.67 -1.39
C MET A 16 -0.48 2.01 -0.01
N ALA A 17 0.63 2.08 0.71
CA ALA A 17 0.75 1.50 2.04
C ALA A 17 -0.11 2.25 3.06
N TRP A 18 -0.32 3.56 2.90
CA TRP A 18 -1.19 4.37 3.75
C TRP A 18 -2.68 4.21 3.45
N GLU A 19 -3.05 3.78 2.24
CA GLU A 19 -4.45 3.54 1.87
C GLU A 19 -4.97 2.22 2.45
N ASP A 20 -5.94 2.29 3.35
CA ASP A 20 -6.52 1.11 4.04
C ASP A 20 -7.20 0.09 3.10
N ARG A 21 -7.43 0.46 1.84
CA ARG A 21 -8.10 -0.37 0.82
C ARG A 21 -7.14 -1.00 -0.19
N THR A 22 -5.86 -0.66 -0.17
CA THR A 22 -4.87 -1.24 -1.08
C THR A 22 -4.26 -2.46 -0.41
N PRO A 23 -4.56 -3.67 -0.87
CA PRO A 23 -4.04 -4.87 -0.23
C PRO A 23 -2.52 -4.98 -0.39
N PHE A 24 -1.83 -5.61 0.56
CA PHE A 24 -0.38 -5.81 0.44
C PHE A 24 -0.03 -6.65 -0.80
N GLU A 25 -0.92 -7.56 -1.17
CA GLU A 25 -0.87 -8.38 -2.38
C GLU A 25 -0.88 -7.53 -3.66
N ALA A 26 -1.55 -6.37 -3.67
CA ALA A 26 -1.50 -5.45 -4.81
C ALA A 26 -0.16 -4.71 -4.88
N ILE A 27 0.44 -4.39 -3.74
CA ILE A 27 1.77 -3.78 -3.67
C ILE A 27 2.82 -4.79 -4.13
N GLU A 28 2.70 -6.04 -3.69
CA GLU A 28 3.54 -7.16 -4.12
C GLU A 28 3.40 -7.42 -5.62
N PHE A 29 2.19 -7.46 -6.16
CA PHE A 29 1.96 -7.65 -7.60
C PHE A 29 2.61 -6.54 -8.45
N GLN A 30 2.57 -5.28 -7.99
CA GLN A 30 3.08 -4.15 -8.76
C GLN A 30 4.58 -3.93 -8.63
N PHE A 31 5.13 -4.08 -7.42
CA PHE A 31 6.50 -3.72 -7.06
C PHE A 31 7.37 -4.93 -6.69
N GLY A 32 6.79 -6.13 -6.63
CA GLY A 32 7.50 -7.36 -6.28
C GLY A 32 8.00 -7.38 -4.84
N ILE A 33 7.38 -6.63 -3.92
CA ILE A 33 7.77 -6.57 -2.51
C ILE A 33 6.72 -7.17 -1.58
N THR A 34 7.21 -7.96 -0.64
CA THR A 34 6.42 -8.59 0.41
C THR A 34 5.96 -7.57 1.45
N GLU A 35 4.96 -7.95 2.25
CA GLU A 35 4.48 -7.12 3.36
C GLU A 35 5.62 -6.68 4.29
N SER A 36 6.53 -7.61 4.62
CA SER A 36 7.68 -7.36 5.50
C SER A 36 8.59 -6.25 4.95
N GLU A 37 8.89 -6.30 3.65
CA GLU A 37 9.69 -5.28 2.96
C GLU A 37 8.96 -3.92 2.95
N VAL A 38 7.64 -3.90 2.77
CA VAL A 38 6.83 -2.66 2.87
C VAL A 38 6.88 -2.09 4.28
N ILE A 39 6.78 -2.92 5.32
CA ILE A 39 6.86 -2.45 6.72
C ILE A 39 8.23 -1.86 7.01
N GLU A 40 9.30 -2.49 6.53
CA GLU A 40 10.67 -1.99 6.67
C GLU A 40 10.86 -0.64 5.97
N LEU A 41 10.39 -0.54 4.72
CA LEU A 41 10.38 0.72 3.97
C LEU A 41 9.62 1.82 4.73
N MET A 42 8.40 1.53 5.18
CA MET A 42 7.58 2.48 5.93
C MET A 42 8.22 2.91 7.24
N ARG A 43 8.99 2.03 7.89
CA ARG A 43 9.74 2.35 9.11
C ARG A 43 10.91 3.28 8.83
N ARG A 44 11.57 3.14 7.68
CA ARG A 44 12.70 3.98 7.26
C ARG A 44 12.25 5.37 6.82
N GLU A 45 11.16 5.45 6.07
CA GLU A 45 10.70 6.70 5.42
C GLU A 45 9.83 7.57 6.35
N LEU A 46 9.03 6.98 7.24
CA LEU A 46 8.14 7.73 8.12
C LEU A 46 8.79 8.11 9.44
N LYS A 47 8.35 9.25 9.99
CA LYS A 47 8.63 9.61 11.39
C LYS A 47 8.13 8.50 12.33
N PRO A 48 8.83 8.21 13.45
CA PRO A 48 8.47 7.12 14.36
C PRO A 48 7.03 7.19 14.89
N SER A 49 6.51 8.39 15.15
CA SER A 49 5.12 8.61 15.58
C SER A 49 4.11 8.23 14.49
N SER A 50 4.34 8.66 13.25
CA SER A 50 3.52 8.32 12.09
C SER A 50 3.53 6.82 11.80
N PHE A 51 4.71 6.19 11.89
CA PHE A 51 4.85 4.73 11.73
C PHE A 51 4.05 3.96 12.78
N ARG A 52 4.11 4.35 14.06
CA ARG A 52 3.30 3.71 15.12
C ARG A 52 1.81 3.83 14.87
N LEU A 53 1.33 4.99 14.44
CA LEU A 53 -0.09 5.19 14.09
C LEU A 53 -0.53 4.32 12.91
N TRP A 54 0.30 4.27 11.87
CA TRP A 54 0.05 3.40 10.71
C TRP A 54 0.04 1.93 11.11
N ARG A 55 1.03 1.48 11.89
CA ARG A 55 1.12 0.08 12.33
C ARG A 55 -0.05 -0.30 13.23
N LYS A 56 -0.50 0.61 14.10
CA LYS A 56 -1.72 0.43 14.90
C LYS A 56 -2.93 0.20 14.00
N ARG A 57 -3.13 1.01 12.94
CA ARG A 57 -4.26 0.83 12.00
C ARG A 57 -4.19 -0.46 11.20
N VAL A 58 -3.01 -0.83 10.71
CA VAL A 58 -2.80 -2.09 9.98
C VAL A 58 -3.16 -3.29 10.88
N ASN A 59 -2.77 -3.26 12.15
CA ASN A 59 -3.00 -4.36 13.10
C ASN A 59 -4.40 -4.34 13.76
N SER A 60 -5.08 -3.19 13.85
CA SER A 60 -6.33 -3.04 14.61
C SER A 60 -7.60 -3.50 13.88
N GLY A 61 -7.50 -4.06 12.67
CA GLY A 61 -8.63 -4.61 11.93
C GLY A 61 -9.54 -3.60 11.21
N VAL A 62 -9.27 -2.29 11.34
CA VAL A 62 -9.91 -1.23 10.52
C VAL A 62 -9.39 -1.28 9.08
N SER A 63 -8.15 -1.72 8.91
CA SER A 63 -7.51 -1.97 7.63
C SER A 63 -8.16 -3.17 6.90
N GLN A 64 -8.75 -2.92 5.72
CA GLN A 64 -9.19 -3.96 4.78
C GLN A 64 -8.09 -4.32 3.77
N LYS A 65 -6.81 -4.19 4.16
CA LYS A 65 -5.64 -4.49 3.32
C LYS A 65 -5.39 -5.99 3.07
N HIS A 66 -6.28 -6.85 3.51
CA HIS A 66 -6.25 -8.26 3.14
C HIS A 66 -7.43 -8.54 2.25
N LEU A 67 -7.18 -9.20 1.11
CA LEU A 67 -8.22 -9.52 0.13
C LEU A 67 -9.39 -10.29 0.78
N MET A 68 -9.11 -11.16 1.75
CA MET A 68 -10.11 -11.95 2.47
C MET A 68 -11.01 -11.16 3.43
N LYS A 69 -10.60 -9.96 3.86
CA LYS A 69 -11.37 -9.11 4.78
C LYS A 69 -12.20 -8.04 4.06
N ARG A 70 -12.11 -7.99 2.73
CA ARG A 70 -12.78 -6.99 1.89
C ARG A 70 -14.21 -7.43 1.59
N ASN A 71 -15.16 -6.49 1.63
CA ASN A 71 -16.53 -6.76 1.19
C ASN A 71 -16.53 -6.99 -0.33
N HIS A 72 -17.09 -8.11 -0.79
CA HIS A 72 -17.20 -8.49 -2.19
C HIS A 72 -17.96 -7.47 -3.05
N GLU A 73 -18.86 -6.67 -2.43
CA GLU A 73 -19.59 -5.60 -3.13
C GLU A 73 -18.70 -4.40 -3.52
N ILE A 74 -17.47 -4.33 -2.99
CA ILE A 74 -16.53 -3.26 -3.28
C ILE A 74 -15.61 -3.69 -4.42
N ASP A 75 -15.99 -3.38 -5.65
CA ASP A 75 -15.21 -3.67 -6.86
C ASP A 75 -14.17 -2.58 -7.19
N ARG A 76 -14.34 -1.39 -6.61
CA ARG A 76 -13.44 -0.25 -6.87
C ARG A 76 -12.03 -0.51 -6.33
N PHE A 77 -11.04 -0.60 -7.23
CA PHE A 77 -9.62 -0.73 -6.86
C PHE A 77 -9.04 0.56 -6.23
N LYS A 78 -9.61 1.73 -6.53
CA LYS A 78 -9.08 3.04 -6.10
C LYS A 78 -10.13 3.98 -5.48
N CYS A 79 -9.67 4.96 -4.70
CA CYS A 79 -10.50 6.08 -4.23
C CYS A 79 -10.97 6.96 -5.40
N SER A 80 -12.20 7.48 -5.34
CA SER A 80 -12.69 8.47 -6.32
C SER A 80 -11.90 9.78 -6.29
N ARG A 81 -11.29 10.13 -5.15
CA ARG A 81 -10.41 11.30 -4.99
C ARG A 81 -8.96 11.03 -5.38
N GLN A 82 -8.59 9.79 -5.74
CA GLN A 82 -7.24 9.44 -6.14
C GLN A 82 -6.97 9.94 -7.56
N ARG A 83 -5.90 10.72 -7.73
CA ARG A 83 -5.44 11.14 -9.07
C ARG A 83 -5.14 9.91 -9.92
N THR A 84 -5.35 10.04 -11.23
CA THR A 84 -5.02 8.97 -12.18
C THR A 84 -3.52 8.70 -12.12
N ILE A 85 -3.15 7.52 -11.65
CA ILE A 85 -1.75 7.11 -11.53
C ILE A 85 -1.29 6.66 -12.91
N SER A 86 -0.37 7.39 -13.52
CA SER A 86 0.18 7.14 -14.85
C SER A 86 1.01 5.83 -14.96
N LEU A 87 1.42 5.26 -13.82
CA LEU A 87 2.30 4.10 -13.73
C LEU A 87 1.64 2.86 -13.10
N ASN A 88 0.31 2.86 -12.97
CA ASN A 88 -0.40 1.71 -12.42
C ASN A 88 -0.41 0.58 -13.47
N LYS A 89 0.36 -0.49 -13.25
CA LYS A 89 0.37 -1.68 -14.15
C LYS A 89 -0.96 -2.42 -14.19
N ILE A 90 -1.87 -2.11 -13.26
CA ILE A 90 -3.28 -2.53 -13.30
C ILE A 90 -4.01 -1.63 -14.31
N SER A 91 -3.59 -1.73 -15.56
CA SER A 91 -4.30 -1.13 -16.68
C SER A 91 -5.52 -2.00 -16.97
N LYS A 92 -6.70 -1.43 -16.69
CA LYS A 92 -8.01 -1.74 -17.26
C LYS A 92 -8.14 -3.11 -17.97
N ARG A 93 -8.91 -3.99 -17.36
CA ARG A 93 -9.79 -4.90 -18.11
C ARG A 93 -11.22 -4.51 -17.82
#